data_AF-A0ABD1WAV6-F1
#
_entry.id   AF-A0ABD1WAV6-F1
#
_cell.length_a   1.000
_cell.length_b   1.000
_cell.length_c   1.000
_cell.angle_alpha   90.00
_cell.angle_beta   90.00
_cell.angle_gamma   90.00
#
_symmetry.space_group_name_H-M   'P 1'
#
loop_
_entity.id
_entity.type
_entity.pdbx_description
1 polymer ?
#
loop_
_entity_poly.entity_id
_entity_poly.type
_entity_poly.pdbx_seq_one_letter_code
_entity_poly.pdbx_strand_id
1 'polypeptide(L)'
;MATFISLYPSTSYCLLSPHRTRKQQYFSFLKSNSSCIYLKKTPLSVNSVLSIETDPKIPQTVQTFWQWLKDEGVVSAKTPVRPGLVPEGLGLVATRDVAKNEVVLEVPKKYWINPDTVLASEIGNVCSELKPWISVALFLLRERFREESKWKIYIDILPEYTNSTIFWSEEELSEIQGTQLLSTTLGVKEYVQNEFLKIEEDIILPNKQLFPIPITLEDFFWAFGILRSRAFSRLRNQNLVIIPFADLINHSSRVTTEDHAYEVRGPAGLFSWDYLLFFKEPVTTQGWRAGFYPI
;
A
#
# COMPACT_ATOMS: atom_id res chain seq x y z
N MET A 1 -26.47 56.81 11.54
CA MET A 1 -27.05 56.16 12.73
C MET A 1 -26.00 55.16 13.18
N ALA A 2 -25.34 55.28 14.34
CA ALA A 2 -25.86 55.42 15.72
C ALA A 2 -26.63 54.14 16.15
N THR A 3 -26.35 53.52 17.31
CA THR A 3 -25.76 54.07 18.56
C THR A 3 -24.82 53.07 19.28
N PHE A 4 -24.00 53.58 20.21
CA PHE A 4 -23.16 52.85 21.18
C PHE A 4 -24.01 52.04 22.22
N ILE A 5 -23.43 51.16 23.06
CA ILE A 5 -22.87 51.48 24.40
C ILE A 5 -21.97 50.33 24.95
N SER A 6 -21.03 50.71 25.83
CA SER A 6 -20.00 49.86 26.49
C SER A 6 -20.43 49.38 27.89
N LEU A 7 -19.69 48.43 28.52
CA LEU A 7 -19.14 48.60 29.88
C LEU A 7 -18.21 47.43 30.35
N TYR A 8 -17.10 47.80 31.00
CA TYR A 8 -16.22 47.02 31.91
C TYR A 8 -16.57 47.44 33.39
N PRO A 9 -16.09 46.85 34.53
CA PRO A 9 -14.67 46.47 34.81
C PRO A 9 -14.38 45.33 35.86
N SER A 10 -13.10 45.26 36.27
CA SER A 10 -12.32 44.66 37.40
C SER A 10 -13.03 44.19 38.71
N THR A 11 -12.43 43.47 39.70
CA THR A 11 -11.02 43.26 40.20
C THR A 11 -10.82 41.81 40.74
N SER A 12 -9.65 41.23 41.10
CA SER A 12 -8.20 41.60 41.13
C SER A 12 -7.50 41.87 42.49
N TYR A 13 -7.32 40.84 43.36
CA TYR A 13 -6.36 40.78 44.51
C TYR A 13 -5.77 39.35 44.64
N CYS A 14 -4.46 39.07 44.79
CA CYS A 14 -3.51 39.27 45.92
C CYS A 14 -3.80 38.39 47.16
N LEU A 15 -2.87 37.75 47.92
CA LEU A 15 -1.40 37.47 47.91
C LEU A 15 -1.17 36.25 48.88
N LEU A 16 -0.01 35.73 49.36
CA LEU A 16 1.44 36.06 49.39
C LEU A 16 2.31 34.76 49.53
N SER A 17 3.34 34.74 50.41
CA SER A 17 4.28 33.65 50.85
C SER A 17 4.96 34.18 52.17
N PRO A 18 6.12 33.73 52.76
CA PRO A 18 7.07 32.62 52.48
C PRO A 18 7.69 31.92 53.76
N HIS A 19 8.90 31.29 53.61
CA HIS A 19 9.96 30.96 54.63
C HIS A 19 9.90 29.59 55.39
N ARG A 20 10.95 28.71 55.33
CA ARG A 20 12.33 28.61 55.96
C ARG A 20 12.32 27.96 57.37
N THR A 21 13.27 27.15 57.90
CA THR A 21 14.61 26.63 57.45
C THR A 21 15.17 25.42 58.28
N ARG A 22 15.86 24.45 57.62
CA ARG A 22 17.21 23.84 57.90
C ARG A 22 17.66 23.33 59.31
N LYS A 23 18.08 22.03 59.43
CA LYS A 23 19.38 21.45 59.96
C LYS A 23 19.33 19.89 60.06
N GLN A 24 20.35 19.07 59.68
CA GLN A 24 21.64 18.65 60.32
C GLN A 24 21.47 17.83 61.65
N GLN A 25 22.20 16.73 61.99
CA GLN A 25 23.26 15.88 61.35
C GLN A 25 23.60 14.59 62.21
N TYR A 26 24.52 13.71 61.71
CA TYR A 26 25.23 12.56 62.37
C TYR A 26 24.44 11.23 62.52
N PHE A 27 25.03 10.01 62.42
CA PHE A 27 26.31 9.46 62.94
C PHE A 27 27.24 8.76 61.88
N SER A 28 28.32 8.09 62.33
CA SER A 28 29.49 7.65 61.53
C SER A 28 30.15 6.31 61.99
N PHE A 29 31.21 5.88 61.27
CA PHE A 29 32.10 4.71 61.50
C PHE A 29 31.58 3.33 61.00
N LEU A 30 32.41 2.35 60.58
CA LEU A 30 33.89 2.23 60.53
C LEU A 30 34.35 1.47 59.24
N LYS A 31 35.66 1.32 59.01
CA LYS A 31 36.30 0.70 57.82
C LYS A 31 36.62 -0.80 58.03
N SER A 32 36.73 -1.55 56.93
CA SER A 32 37.73 -2.63 56.77
C SER A 32 38.05 -2.86 55.28
N ASN A 33 39.30 -3.22 54.97
CA ASN A 33 39.77 -3.58 53.63
C ASN A 33 40.17 -5.07 53.60
N SER A 34 39.67 -5.82 52.61
CA SER A 34 40.23 -7.12 52.22
C SER A 34 40.26 -7.25 50.70
N SER A 35 41.45 -7.29 50.11
CA SER A 35 41.63 -7.53 48.68
C SER A 35 41.66 -9.03 48.39
N CYS A 36 40.89 -9.49 47.41
CA CYS A 36 41.11 -10.80 46.79
C CYS A 36 40.81 -10.71 45.29
N ILE A 37 41.70 -11.25 44.46
CA ILE A 37 41.69 -11.09 43.01
C ILE A 37 41.04 -12.32 42.38
N TYR A 38 39.87 -12.14 41.75
CA TYR A 38 39.25 -13.16 40.90
C TYR A 38 38.91 -12.59 39.53
N LEU A 39 39.18 -13.38 38.49
CA LEU A 39 39.12 -12.97 37.08
C LEU A 39 37.70 -12.61 36.63
N LYS A 40 37.42 -11.32 36.45
CA LYS A 40 36.25 -10.88 35.69
C LYS A 40 36.56 -10.94 34.19
N LYS A 41 36.06 -11.99 33.53
CA LYS A 41 35.93 -12.01 32.06
C LYS A 41 35.05 -10.83 31.64
N THR A 42 35.45 -10.12 30.58
CA THR A 42 34.64 -9.08 29.96
C THR A 42 33.40 -9.68 29.31
N PRO A 43 32.17 -9.26 29.66
CA PRO A 43 31.04 -9.42 28.77
C PRO A 43 31.23 -8.44 27.61
N LEU A 44 31.48 -8.97 26.40
CA LEU A 44 31.41 -8.16 25.19
C LEU A 44 29.97 -7.63 25.08
N SER A 45 29.81 -6.32 24.90
CA SER A 45 28.52 -5.75 24.55
C SER A 45 28.21 -6.12 23.11
N VAL A 46 27.55 -7.26 22.95
CA VAL A 46 26.91 -7.61 21.68
C VAL A 46 25.79 -6.60 21.49
N ASN A 47 25.99 -5.66 20.56
CA ASN A 47 24.90 -4.85 20.05
C ASN A 47 23.89 -5.82 19.43
N SER A 48 22.81 -6.10 20.15
CA SER A 48 21.71 -6.88 19.61
C SER A 48 21.24 -6.18 18.34
N VAL A 49 21.35 -6.87 17.20
CA VAL A 49 20.64 -6.46 16.00
C VAL A 49 19.18 -6.29 16.41
N LEU A 50 18.59 -5.14 16.07
CA LEU A 50 17.16 -4.95 16.24
C LEU A 50 16.46 -5.98 15.34
N SER A 51 16.00 -7.07 15.95
CA SER A 51 15.14 -8.04 15.30
C SER A 51 13.92 -7.27 14.80
N ILE A 52 13.78 -7.21 13.48
CA ILE A 52 12.57 -6.66 12.85
C ILE A 52 11.42 -7.53 13.36
N GLU A 53 10.52 -6.96 14.17
CA GLU A 53 9.34 -7.66 14.67
C GLU A 53 8.35 -7.85 13.52
N THR A 54 8.64 -8.85 12.68
CA THR A 54 7.70 -9.44 11.74
C THR A 54 6.56 -10.04 12.55
N ASP A 55 5.41 -9.37 12.54
CA ASP A 55 4.17 -9.93 13.09
C ASP A 55 3.96 -11.33 12.49
N PRO A 56 3.98 -12.41 13.30
CA PRO A 56 4.00 -13.79 12.80
C PRO A 56 2.70 -14.18 12.08
N LYS A 57 1.70 -13.29 12.02
CA LYS A 57 0.47 -13.45 11.24
C LYS A 57 0.60 -12.98 9.78
N ILE A 58 1.63 -12.19 9.44
CA ILE A 58 1.81 -11.68 8.07
C ILE A 58 2.37 -12.80 7.17
N PRO A 59 1.71 -13.14 6.04
CA PRO A 59 2.15 -14.20 5.13
C PRO A 59 3.60 -14.03 4.65
N GLN A 60 4.30 -15.14 4.43
CA GLN A 60 5.71 -15.11 4.03
C GLN A 60 5.94 -14.37 2.71
N THR A 61 5.01 -14.47 1.74
CA THR A 61 5.09 -13.70 0.48
C THR A 61 5.08 -12.19 0.73
N VAL A 62 4.23 -11.70 1.64
CA VAL A 62 4.17 -10.29 2.05
C VAL A 62 5.44 -9.85 2.78
N GLN A 63 6.05 -10.73 3.59
CA GLN A 63 7.34 -10.44 4.23
C GLN A 63 8.47 -10.34 3.19
N THR A 64 8.49 -11.25 2.21
CA THR A 64 9.46 -11.26 1.10
C THR A 64 9.31 -10.03 0.20
N PHE A 65 8.08 -9.65 -0.16
CA PHE A 65 7.77 -8.41 -0.88
C PHE A 65 8.21 -7.16 -0.08
N TRP A 66 7.93 -7.12 1.22
CA TRP A 66 8.37 -6.01 2.09
C TRP A 66 9.90 -5.92 2.21
N GLN A 67 10.63 -7.03 2.09
CA GLN A 67 12.09 -7.00 2.05
C GLN A 67 12.61 -6.48 0.71
N TRP A 68 12.08 -7.00 -0.41
CA TRP A 68 12.42 -6.54 -1.76
C TRP A 68 12.20 -5.03 -1.95
N LEU A 69 11.11 -4.46 -1.42
CA LEU A 69 10.89 -3.01 -1.43
C LEU A 69 11.99 -2.20 -0.74
N LYS A 70 12.69 -2.75 0.26
CA LYS A 70 13.84 -2.09 0.91
C LYS A 70 15.10 -2.22 0.06
N ASP A 71 15.33 -3.41 -0.49
CA ASP A 71 16.53 -3.73 -1.27
C ASP A 71 16.56 -2.95 -2.59
N GLU A 72 15.39 -2.74 -3.19
CA GLU A 72 15.16 -1.85 -4.35
C GLU A 72 15.15 -0.34 -3.98
N GLY A 73 15.22 0.00 -2.70
CA GLY A 73 15.22 1.39 -2.20
C GLY A 73 13.88 2.13 -2.21
N VAL A 74 12.76 1.43 -2.48
CA VAL A 74 11.40 2.01 -2.51
C VAL A 74 10.91 2.38 -1.10
N VAL A 75 11.33 1.64 -0.07
CA VAL A 75 11.00 1.94 1.33
C VAL A 75 12.25 2.00 2.20
N SER A 76 12.19 2.83 3.25
CA SER A 76 13.30 3.10 4.14
C SER A 76 12.84 3.22 5.60
N ALA A 77 13.78 3.38 6.53
CA ALA A 77 13.46 3.66 7.95
C ALA A 77 12.68 4.98 8.17
N LYS A 78 12.47 5.81 7.14
CA LYS A 78 11.62 7.01 7.19
C LYS A 78 10.18 6.77 6.74
N THR A 79 9.91 5.67 6.02
CA THR A 79 8.59 5.37 5.45
C THR A 79 7.56 5.17 6.57
N PRO A 80 6.51 6.00 6.64
CA PRO A 80 5.56 6.02 7.77
C PRO A 80 4.60 4.84 7.84
N VAL A 81 4.61 3.93 6.86
CA VAL A 81 3.68 2.81 6.75
C VAL A 81 4.41 1.52 6.42
N ARG A 82 3.79 0.39 6.80
CA ARG A 82 4.18 -0.97 6.42
C ARG A 82 2.95 -1.80 6.06
N PRO A 83 3.10 -2.91 5.31
CA PRO A 83 2.06 -3.91 5.19
C PRO A 83 1.64 -4.49 6.55
N GLY A 84 0.36 -4.79 6.69
CA GLY A 84 -0.23 -5.45 7.85
C GLY A 84 -1.62 -6.00 7.54
N LEU A 85 -2.08 -6.97 8.32
CA LEU A 85 -3.43 -7.51 8.19
C LEU A 85 -4.45 -6.61 8.90
N VAL A 86 -5.54 -6.33 8.20
CA VAL A 86 -6.69 -5.54 8.65
C VAL A 86 -8.00 -6.28 8.28
N PRO A 87 -9.18 -5.92 8.81
CA PRO A 87 -10.43 -6.62 8.48
C PRO A 87 -10.77 -6.63 6.98
N GLU A 88 -10.25 -5.66 6.24
CA GLU A 88 -10.42 -5.50 4.79
C GLU A 88 -9.42 -6.38 3.98
N GLY A 89 -8.54 -7.13 4.64
CA GLY A 89 -7.52 -8.00 4.02
C GLY A 89 -6.09 -7.53 4.32
N LEU A 90 -5.22 -7.55 3.31
CA LEU A 90 -3.90 -6.91 3.40
C LEU A 90 -4.08 -5.39 3.26
N GLY A 91 -3.39 -4.60 4.09
CA GLY A 91 -3.46 -3.14 4.03
C GLY A 91 -2.19 -2.45 4.51
N LEU A 92 -2.11 -1.13 4.31
CA LEU A 92 -1.07 -0.28 4.89
C LEU A 92 -1.46 0.17 6.31
N VAL A 93 -0.53 -0.05 7.25
CA VAL A 93 -0.65 0.32 8.67
C VAL A 93 0.47 1.29 9.02
N ALA A 94 0.12 2.38 9.72
CA ALA A 94 1.09 3.39 10.14
C ALA A 94 2.06 2.87 11.21
N THR A 95 3.34 3.22 11.07
CA THR A 95 4.44 2.87 12.01
C THR A 95 4.71 3.97 13.04
N ARG A 96 4.14 5.16 12.81
CA ARG A 96 4.17 6.35 13.66
C ARG A 96 2.95 7.21 13.37
N ASP A 97 2.77 8.28 14.14
CA ASP A 97 1.83 9.34 13.73
C ASP A 97 2.26 9.95 12.37
N VAL A 98 1.27 10.12 11.49
CA VAL A 98 1.37 10.78 10.18
C VAL A 98 0.67 12.13 10.29
N ALA A 99 1.13 13.13 9.54
CA ALA A 99 0.46 14.41 9.44
C ALA A 99 -0.40 14.53 8.18
N LYS A 100 -1.52 15.27 8.26
CA LYS A 100 -2.33 15.60 7.09
C LYS A 100 -1.49 16.28 6.01
N ASN A 101 -1.58 15.79 4.77
CA ASN A 101 -0.74 16.13 3.62
C ASN A 101 0.73 15.68 3.67
N GLU A 102 1.16 14.90 4.67
CA GLU A 102 2.46 14.22 4.66
C GLU A 102 2.52 13.13 3.59
N VAL A 103 3.72 12.87 3.06
CA VAL A 103 4.00 11.82 2.08
C VAL A 103 4.02 10.45 2.77
N VAL A 104 3.05 9.60 2.41
CA VAL A 104 2.90 8.26 2.98
C VAL A 104 3.84 7.24 2.32
N LEU A 105 3.96 7.29 0.99
CA LEU A 105 4.82 6.44 0.19
C LEU A 105 5.12 7.10 -1.16
N GLU A 106 6.16 6.61 -1.84
CA GLU A 106 6.59 6.99 -3.18
C GLU A 106 6.98 5.71 -3.93
N VAL A 107 6.54 5.52 -5.17
CA VAL A 107 6.86 4.31 -5.97
C VAL A 107 7.37 4.71 -7.36
N PRO A 108 8.66 4.44 -7.69
CA PRO A 108 9.24 4.76 -8.99
C PRO A 108 8.53 4.10 -10.18
N LYS A 109 8.42 4.82 -11.30
CA LYS A 109 7.72 4.35 -12.51
C LYS A 109 8.27 3.05 -13.11
N LYS A 110 9.52 2.65 -12.81
CA LYS A 110 10.07 1.33 -13.19
C LYS A 110 9.30 0.12 -12.62
N TYR A 111 8.46 0.34 -11.61
CA TYR A 111 7.56 -0.67 -11.02
C TYR A 111 6.08 -0.49 -11.38
N TRP A 112 5.72 0.46 -12.24
CA TRP A 112 4.31 0.61 -12.65
C TRP A 112 3.95 -0.45 -13.69
N ILE A 113 2.78 -1.06 -13.55
CA ILE A 113 2.20 -2.00 -14.51
C ILE A 113 1.05 -1.26 -15.23
N ASN A 114 1.32 -0.84 -16.46
CA ASN A 114 0.43 -0.02 -17.29
C ASN A 114 0.64 -0.38 -18.79
N PRO A 115 -0.13 0.19 -19.73
CA PRO A 115 0.04 -0.08 -21.16
C PRO A 115 1.45 0.20 -21.70
N ASP A 116 2.14 1.26 -21.24
CA ASP A 116 3.54 1.54 -21.63
C ASP A 116 4.46 0.35 -21.31
N THR A 117 4.30 -0.22 -20.10
CA THR A 117 5.07 -1.37 -19.61
C THR A 117 4.77 -2.65 -20.41
N VAL A 118 3.54 -2.82 -20.93
CA VAL A 118 3.23 -3.94 -21.83
C VAL A 118 3.87 -3.73 -23.20
N LEU A 119 3.78 -2.53 -23.78
CA LEU A 119 4.39 -2.19 -25.07
C LEU A 119 5.93 -2.33 -25.05
N ALA A 120 6.56 -2.09 -23.90
CA ALA A 120 8.00 -2.29 -23.68
C ALA A 120 8.41 -3.75 -23.39
N SER A 121 7.50 -4.71 -23.49
CA SER A 121 7.72 -6.12 -23.13
C SER A 121 7.75 -7.07 -24.33
N GLU A 122 8.10 -8.34 -24.06
CA GLU A 122 8.10 -9.45 -25.05
C GLU A 122 6.73 -9.66 -25.74
N ILE A 123 5.62 -9.23 -25.13
CA ILE A 123 4.27 -9.29 -25.73
C ILE A 123 3.78 -7.95 -26.31
N GLY A 124 4.60 -6.89 -26.27
CA GLY A 124 4.20 -5.54 -26.68
C GLY A 124 3.70 -5.47 -28.12
N ASN A 125 4.35 -6.18 -29.04
CA ASN A 125 3.96 -6.24 -30.46
C ASN A 125 2.57 -6.88 -30.64
N VAL A 126 2.29 -8.01 -29.97
CA VAL A 126 1.01 -8.73 -30.11
C VAL A 126 -0.13 -8.07 -29.31
N CYS A 127 0.20 -7.25 -28.32
CA CYS A 127 -0.79 -6.49 -27.53
C CYS A 127 -1.02 -5.06 -28.04
N SER A 128 -0.36 -4.64 -29.13
CA SER A 128 -0.33 -3.23 -29.56
C SER A 128 -1.67 -2.67 -30.05
N GLU A 129 -2.52 -3.49 -30.67
CA GLU A 129 -3.84 -3.10 -31.17
C GLU A 129 -5.00 -3.48 -30.21
N LEU A 130 -4.68 -4.12 -29.08
CA LEU A 130 -5.68 -4.59 -28.12
C LEU A 130 -6.20 -3.45 -27.22
N LYS A 131 -7.40 -3.66 -26.66
CA LYS A 131 -7.95 -2.76 -25.62
C LYS A 131 -6.93 -2.67 -24.46
N PRO A 132 -6.62 -1.47 -23.92
CA PRO A 132 -5.54 -1.31 -22.93
C PRO A 132 -5.64 -2.23 -21.70
N TRP A 133 -6.86 -2.55 -21.23
CA TRP A 133 -7.07 -3.46 -20.11
C TRP A 133 -6.76 -4.93 -20.46
N ILE A 134 -7.00 -5.36 -21.71
CA ILE A 134 -6.65 -6.72 -22.17
C ILE A 134 -5.13 -6.86 -22.25
N SER A 135 -4.45 -5.85 -22.79
CA SER A 135 -2.98 -5.80 -22.86
C SER A 135 -2.35 -5.99 -21.47
N VAL A 136 -2.86 -5.28 -20.47
CA VAL A 136 -2.37 -5.40 -19.08
C VAL A 136 -2.84 -6.72 -18.43
N ALA A 137 -4.02 -7.24 -18.75
CA ALA A 137 -4.48 -8.54 -18.24
C ALA A 137 -3.59 -9.70 -18.72
N LEU A 138 -3.29 -9.74 -20.03
CA LEU A 138 -2.36 -10.72 -20.62
C LEU A 138 -0.95 -10.59 -20.02
N PHE A 139 -0.50 -9.37 -19.76
CA PHE A 139 0.78 -9.12 -19.10
C PHE A 139 0.82 -9.65 -17.66
N LEU A 140 -0.21 -9.36 -16.85
CA LEU A 140 -0.32 -9.89 -15.48
C LEU A 140 -0.31 -11.42 -15.47
N LEU A 141 -1.03 -12.06 -16.39
CA LEU A 141 -1.11 -13.51 -16.48
C LEU A 141 0.18 -14.16 -16.94
N ARG A 142 0.81 -13.62 -17.99
CA ARG A 142 2.11 -14.10 -18.45
C ARG A 142 3.16 -14.04 -17.35
N GLU A 143 3.20 -12.93 -16.61
CA GLU A 143 4.20 -12.69 -15.58
C GLU A 143 3.84 -13.37 -14.24
N ARG A 144 2.57 -13.74 -14.00
CA ARG A 144 2.13 -14.68 -12.94
C ARG A 144 2.68 -16.09 -13.17
N PHE A 145 2.62 -16.57 -14.41
CA PHE A 145 3.08 -17.92 -14.80
C PHE A 145 4.58 -18.00 -15.12
N ARG A 146 5.35 -16.92 -14.93
CA ARG A 146 6.79 -16.85 -15.18
C ARG A 146 7.55 -16.72 -13.86
N GLU A 147 8.17 -17.81 -13.41
CA GLU A 147 8.95 -17.81 -12.15
C GLU A 147 10.06 -16.75 -12.14
N GLU A 148 10.77 -16.59 -13.26
CA GLU A 148 11.82 -15.58 -13.46
C GLU A 148 11.27 -14.16 -13.72
N SER A 149 10.00 -13.87 -13.38
CA SER A 149 9.43 -12.53 -13.54
C SER A 149 9.85 -11.59 -12.40
N LYS A 150 10.34 -10.40 -12.77
CA LYS A 150 10.53 -9.29 -11.82
C LYS A 150 9.25 -8.85 -11.10
N TRP A 151 8.08 -9.27 -11.59
CA TRP A 151 6.77 -8.98 -10.99
C TRP A 151 6.25 -10.10 -10.09
N LYS A 152 6.83 -11.31 -10.15
CA LYS A 152 6.37 -12.49 -9.41
C LYS A 152 6.21 -12.20 -7.92
N ILE A 153 7.19 -11.51 -7.34
CA ILE A 153 7.22 -11.08 -5.93
C ILE A 153 6.09 -10.12 -5.50
N TYR A 154 5.49 -9.39 -6.45
CA TYR A 154 4.29 -8.58 -6.24
C TYR A 154 3.02 -9.38 -6.53
N ILE A 155 3.01 -10.18 -7.59
CA ILE A 155 1.86 -11.00 -7.97
C ILE A 155 1.54 -12.04 -6.88
N ASP A 156 2.56 -12.59 -6.21
CA ASP A 156 2.42 -13.54 -5.09
C ASP A 156 1.90 -12.92 -3.78
N ILE A 157 1.59 -11.61 -3.76
CA ILE A 157 0.83 -10.96 -2.67
C ILE A 157 -0.57 -10.49 -3.08
N LEU A 158 -0.95 -10.69 -4.35
CA LEU A 158 -2.30 -10.39 -4.82
C LEU A 158 -3.29 -11.46 -4.33
N PRO A 159 -4.55 -11.09 -4.05
CA PRO A 159 -5.56 -12.06 -3.67
C PRO A 159 -5.99 -12.91 -4.88
N GLU A 160 -6.36 -14.16 -4.64
CA GLU A 160 -6.85 -15.10 -5.68
C GLU A 160 -8.27 -14.77 -6.15
N TYR A 161 -9.05 -14.06 -5.33
CA TYR A 161 -10.41 -13.60 -5.63
C TYR A 161 -10.73 -12.35 -4.81
N THR A 162 -11.85 -11.69 -5.12
CA THR A 162 -12.37 -10.56 -4.33
C THR A 162 -13.87 -10.73 -4.15
N ASN A 163 -14.46 -10.01 -3.20
CA ASN A 163 -15.92 -10.05 -2.95
C ASN A 163 -16.75 -9.38 -4.07
N SER A 164 -16.17 -9.12 -5.24
CA SER A 164 -16.87 -8.60 -6.42
C SER A 164 -17.79 -9.66 -7.00
N THR A 165 -19.00 -9.26 -7.40
CA THR A 165 -20.06 -10.15 -7.91
C THR A 165 -19.68 -10.96 -9.15
N ILE A 166 -18.62 -10.59 -9.87
CA ILE A 166 -18.09 -11.40 -10.99
C ILE A 166 -17.56 -12.77 -10.53
N PHE A 167 -17.10 -12.88 -9.28
CA PHE A 167 -16.56 -14.10 -8.67
C PHE A 167 -17.60 -14.90 -7.88
N TRP A 168 -18.82 -14.38 -7.71
CA TRP A 168 -19.87 -15.02 -6.90
C TRP A 168 -20.41 -16.29 -7.56
N SER A 169 -20.78 -17.26 -6.72
CA SER A 169 -21.49 -18.48 -7.14
C SER A 169 -22.92 -18.18 -7.58
N GLU A 170 -23.58 -19.14 -8.22
CA GLU A 170 -24.98 -18.95 -8.66
C GLU A 170 -25.95 -18.89 -7.47
N GLU A 171 -25.62 -19.52 -6.34
CA GLU A 171 -26.32 -19.36 -5.06
C GLU A 171 -26.17 -17.93 -4.51
N GLU A 172 -24.94 -17.40 -4.46
CA GLU A 172 -24.68 -16.02 -4.01
C GLU A 172 -25.34 -14.98 -4.94
N LEU A 173 -25.34 -15.24 -6.26
CA LEU A 173 -26.04 -14.39 -7.23
C LEU A 173 -27.58 -14.47 -7.10
N SER A 174 -28.12 -15.55 -6.54
CA SER A 174 -29.57 -15.67 -6.28
C SER A 174 -30.05 -14.74 -5.16
N GLU A 175 -29.21 -14.44 -4.16
CA GLU A 175 -29.50 -13.48 -3.08
C GLU A 175 -29.68 -12.03 -3.59
N ILE A 176 -29.18 -11.71 -4.79
CA ILE A 176 -29.37 -10.42 -5.47
C ILE A 176 -30.34 -10.48 -6.65
N GLN A 177 -31.21 -11.50 -6.72
CA GLN A 177 -32.22 -11.64 -7.77
C GLN A 177 -33.15 -10.42 -7.86
N GLY A 178 -33.46 -9.99 -9.08
CA GLY A 178 -34.31 -8.82 -9.35
C GLY A 178 -33.60 -7.46 -9.21
N THR A 179 -32.36 -7.42 -8.74
CA THR A 179 -31.58 -6.17 -8.69
C THR A 179 -30.96 -5.80 -10.04
N GLN A 180 -30.69 -4.51 -10.26
CA GLN A 180 -29.86 -4.04 -11.38
C GLN A 180 -28.40 -4.54 -11.26
N LEU A 181 -27.93 -4.83 -10.05
CA LEU A 181 -26.58 -5.35 -9.82
C LEU A 181 -26.40 -6.74 -10.45
N LEU A 182 -27.41 -7.62 -10.35
CA LEU A 182 -27.35 -8.95 -10.98
C LEU A 182 -27.25 -8.85 -12.50
N SER A 183 -28.15 -8.10 -13.17
CA SER A 183 -28.11 -7.97 -14.63
C SER A 183 -26.85 -7.27 -15.13
N THR A 184 -26.34 -6.29 -14.38
CA THR A 184 -25.03 -5.65 -14.68
C THR A 184 -23.89 -6.66 -14.53
N THR A 185 -23.91 -7.47 -13.48
CA THR A 185 -22.88 -8.50 -13.23
C THR A 185 -22.86 -9.55 -14.33
N LEU A 186 -24.02 -10.08 -14.71
CA LEU A 186 -24.13 -11.10 -15.76
C LEU A 186 -23.65 -10.55 -17.12
N GLY A 187 -24.03 -9.32 -17.49
CA GLY A 187 -23.54 -8.66 -18.70
C GLY A 187 -22.02 -8.40 -18.68
N VAL A 188 -21.42 -8.17 -17.51
CA VAL A 188 -19.95 -8.08 -17.35
C VAL A 188 -19.29 -9.47 -17.45
N LYS A 189 -19.85 -10.51 -16.82
CA LYS A 189 -19.36 -11.90 -16.94
C LYS A 189 -19.38 -12.34 -18.42
N GLU A 190 -20.51 -12.14 -19.11
CA GLU A 190 -20.67 -12.42 -20.55
C GLU A 190 -19.68 -11.61 -21.42
N TYR A 191 -19.52 -10.30 -21.17
CA TYR A 191 -18.57 -9.47 -21.92
C TYR A 191 -17.12 -9.96 -21.74
N VAL A 192 -16.68 -10.21 -20.51
CA VAL A 192 -15.31 -10.65 -20.22
C VAL A 192 -15.04 -12.03 -20.83
N GLN A 193 -16.00 -12.96 -20.79
CA GLN A 193 -15.91 -14.27 -21.44
C GLN A 193 -15.84 -14.15 -22.97
N ASN A 194 -16.68 -13.32 -23.59
CA ASN A 194 -16.67 -13.10 -25.04
C ASN A 194 -15.41 -12.40 -25.53
N GLU A 195 -14.73 -11.62 -24.69
CA GLU A 195 -13.41 -11.06 -25.00
C GLU A 195 -12.30 -12.10 -24.80
N PHE A 196 -12.37 -12.92 -23.75
CA PHE A 196 -11.41 -14.02 -23.53
C PHE A 196 -11.33 -14.96 -24.73
N LEU A 197 -12.47 -15.44 -25.24
CA LEU A 197 -12.53 -16.40 -26.35
C LEU A 197 -11.84 -15.87 -27.63
N LYS A 198 -12.05 -14.59 -27.97
CA LYS A 198 -11.37 -13.95 -29.11
C LYS A 198 -9.86 -13.86 -28.87
N ILE A 199 -9.46 -13.45 -27.67
CA ILE A 199 -8.05 -13.31 -27.30
C ILE A 199 -7.33 -14.67 -27.22
N GLU A 200 -8.05 -15.73 -26.87
CA GLU A 200 -7.55 -17.10 -26.96
C GLU A 200 -7.28 -17.49 -28.42
N GLU A 201 -8.24 -17.28 -29.33
CA GLU A 201 -8.13 -17.61 -30.76
C GLU A 201 -7.12 -16.73 -31.53
N ASP A 202 -7.20 -15.41 -31.36
CA ASP A 202 -6.42 -14.41 -32.13
C ASP A 202 -4.98 -14.21 -31.59
N ILE A 203 -4.77 -14.34 -30.27
CA ILE A 203 -3.53 -13.89 -29.61
C ILE A 203 -2.80 -15.02 -28.88
N ILE A 204 -3.46 -15.78 -27.99
CA ILE A 204 -2.80 -16.77 -27.15
C ILE A 204 -2.42 -18.02 -27.97
N LEU A 205 -3.38 -18.61 -28.68
CA LEU A 205 -3.15 -19.85 -29.45
C LEU A 205 -2.17 -19.68 -30.63
N PRO A 206 -2.08 -18.54 -31.34
CA PRO A 206 -1.04 -18.32 -32.35
C PRO A 206 0.34 -18.02 -31.76
N ASN A 207 0.42 -17.56 -30.51
CA ASN A 207 1.68 -17.10 -29.88
C ASN A 207 2.10 -17.93 -28.66
N LYS A 208 2.04 -19.27 -28.75
CA LYS A 208 2.39 -20.20 -27.65
C LYS A 208 3.84 -20.06 -27.15
N GLN A 209 4.74 -19.49 -27.95
CA GLN A 209 6.10 -19.12 -27.53
C GLN A 209 6.13 -17.95 -26.54
N LEU A 210 5.09 -17.10 -26.54
CA LEU A 210 4.91 -15.99 -25.60
C LEU A 210 4.02 -16.40 -24.41
N PHE A 211 3.09 -17.34 -24.64
CA PHE A 211 2.15 -17.90 -23.66
C PHE A 211 2.30 -19.43 -23.60
N PRO A 212 3.36 -19.98 -22.97
CA PRO A 212 3.66 -21.41 -22.99
C PRO A 212 2.82 -22.25 -22.02
N ILE A 213 2.23 -21.60 -21.02
CA ILE A 213 1.31 -22.21 -20.05
C ILE A 213 -0.12 -21.83 -20.47
N PRO A 214 -1.07 -22.79 -20.56
CA PRO A 214 -2.46 -22.49 -20.88
C PRO A 214 -3.06 -21.51 -19.88
N ILE A 215 -3.73 -20.48 -20.39
CA ILE A 215 -4.47 -19.49 -19.60
C ILE A 215 -5.94 -19.91 -19.60
N THR A 216 -6.59 -19.93 -18.44
CA THR A 216 -8.02 -20.27 -18.34
C THR A 216 -8.93 -19.03 -18.36
N LEU A 217 -10.23 -19.24 -18.53
CA LEU A 217 -11.23 -18.18 -18.32
C LEU A 217 -11.22 -17.66 -16.87
N GLU A 218 -10.95 -18.51 -15.89
CA GLU A 218 -10.84 -18.15 -14.47
C GLU A 218 -9.63 -17.24 -14.22
N ASP A 219 -8.49 -17.53 -14.86
CA ASP A 219 -7.32 -16.64 -14.88
C ASP A 219 -7.64 -15.28 -15.48
N PHE A 220 -8.38 -15.25 -16.59
CA PHE A 220 -8.78 -13.99 -17.23
C PHE A 220 -9.73 -13.16 -16.35
N PHE A 221 -10.66 -13.81 -15.63
CA PHE A 221 -11.48 -13.17 -14.61
C PHE A 221 -10.65 -12.67 -13.42
N TRP A 222 -9.65 -13.42 -12.95
CA TRP A 222 -8.72 -12.96 -11.93
C TRP A 222 -8.00 -11.68 -12.37
N ALA A 223 -7.40 -11.68 -13.57
CA ALA A 223 -6.67 -10.51 -14.08
C ALA A 223 -7.58 -9.29 -14.29
N PHE A 224 -8.81 -9.50 -14.79
CA PHE A 224 -9.82 -8.46 -14.89
C PHE A 224 -10.23 -7.91 -13.51
N GLY A 225 -10.45 -8.78 -12.52
CA GLY A 225 -10.80 -8.37 -11.15
C GLY A 225 -9.68 -7.63 -10.43
N ILE A 226 -8.42 -8.06 -10.61
CA ILE A 226 -7.23 -7.35 -10.14
C ILE A 226 -7.16 -5.95 -10.77
N LEU A 227 -7.32 -5.84 -12.09
CA LEU A 227 -7.35 -4.52 -12.76
C LEU A 227 -8.48 -3.64 -12.26
N ARG A 228 -9.69 -4.19 -12.10
CA ARG A 228 -10.87 -3.43 -11.64
C ARG A 228 -10.73 -2.92 -10.20
N SER A 229 -10.06 -3.68 -9.34
CA SER A 229 -9.93 -3.39 -7.90
C SER A 229 -8.65 -2.64 -7.51
N ARG A 230 -7.58 -2.68 -8.33
CA ARG A 230 -6.24 -2.15 -7.97
C ARG A 230 -5.65 -1.13 -8.94
N ALA A 231 -6.22 -0.91 -10.13
CA ALA A 231 -5.67 0.06 -11.07
C ALA A 231 -6.09 1.50 -10.72
N PHE A 232 -5.11 2.39 -10.63
CA PHE A 232 -5.31 3.83 -10.49
C PHE A 232 -5.69 4.44 -11.84
N SER A 233 -6.94 4.90 -11.95
CA SER A 233 -7.51 5.45 -13.20
C SER A 233 -7.54 6.98 -13.29
N ARG A 234 -6.99 7.67 -12.28
CA ARG A 234 -7.04 9.14 -12.14
C ARG A 234 -5.65 9.80 -12.13
N LEU A 235 -4.69 9.23 -12.85
CA LEU A 235 -3.34 9.78 -12.98
C LEU A 235 -3.23 10.63 -14.27
N ARG A 236 -2.31 11.59 -14.28
CA ARG A 236 -2.15 12.50 -15.42
C ARG A 236 -1.74 11.71 -16.66
N ASN A 237 -2.57 11.80 -17.70
CA ASN A 237 -2.44 11.08 -18.97
C ASN A 237 -2.43 9.54 -18.85
N GLN A 238 -2.74 8.95 -17.69
CA GLN A 238 -2.73 7.49 -17.49
C GLN A 238 -3.95 7.03 -16.70
N ASN A 239 -4.86 6.33 -17.40
CA ASN A 239 -6.17 5.93 -16.89
C ASN A 239 -6.24 4.43 -16.49
N LEU A 240 -5.10 3.73 -16.48
CA LEU A 240 -4.98 2.34 -16.08
C LEU A 240 -3.53 2.05 -15.64
N VAL A 241 -3.26 2.21 -14.34
CA VAL A 241 -1.92 1.97 -13.77
C VAL A 241 -2.05 1.15 -12.49
N ILE A 242 -1.56 -0.08 -12.47
CA ILE A 242 -1.32 -0.80 -11.22
C ILE A 242 0.04 -0.34 -10.68
N ILE A 243 0.08 0.01 -9.40
CA ILE A 243 1.28 0.51 -8.72
C ILE A 243 1.47 -0.35 -7.46
N PRO A 244 2.41 -1.31 -7.50
CA PRO A 244 2.75 -2.16 -6.35
C PRO A 244 3.01 -1.33 -5.10
N PHE A 245 2.62 -1.86 -3.94
CA PHE A 245 2.71 -1.22 -2.61
C PHE A 245 1.73 -0.06 -2.40
N ALA A 246 1.50 0.79 -3.40
CA ALA A 246 0.45 1.82 -3.36
C ALA A 246 -0.96 1.20 -3.39
N ASP A 247 -1.13 0.08 -4.09
CA ASP A 247 -2.37 -0.70 -4.21
C ASP A 247 -2.75 -1.47 -2.92
N LEU A 248 -1.97 -1.34 -1.84
CA LEU A 248 -2.29 -1.86 -0.50
C LEU A 248 -3.07 -0.84 0.36
N ILE A 249 -3.54 0.26 -0.24
CA ILE A 249 -4.46 1.18 0.40
C ILE A 249 -5.90 0.70 0.17
N ASN A 250 -6.55 0.23 1.24
CA ASN A 250 -7.95 -0.23 1.25
C ASN A 250 -8.95 0.94 1.18
N HIS A 251 -10.24 0.74 1.48
CA HIS A 251 -11.28 1.79 1.46
C HIS A 251 -11.68 2.33 2.85
N SER A 252 -12.06 3.62 2.92
CA SER A 252 -12.73 4.20 4.09
C SER A 252 -13.63 5.39 3.72
N SER A 253 -14.90 5.31 4.10
CA SER A 253 -15.90 6.38 3.94
C SER A 253 -15.64 7.64 4.79
N ARG A 254 -14.60 7.62 5.64
CA ARG A 254 -14.14 8.79 6.40
C ARG A 254 -13.38 9.81 5.54
N VAL A 255 -13.03 9.48 4.30
CA VAL A 255 -12.38 10.42 3.37
C VAL A 255 -13.39 11.06 2.44
N THR A 256 -13.36 12.40 2.38
CA THR A 256 -14.34 13.23 1.65
C THR A 256 -13.71 14.09 0.54
N THR A 257 -12.43 13.87 0.25
CA THR A 257 -11.71 14.45 -0.90
C THR A 257 -11.21 13.31 -1.79
N GLU A 258 -10.78 13.59 -3.02
CA GLU A 258 -10.30 12.57 -3.95
C GLU A 258 -8.86 12.81 -4.47
N ASP A 259 -8.34 14.03 -4.33
CA ASP A 259 -6.99 14.44 -4.78
C ASP A 259 -5.88 13.98 -3.81
N HIS A 260 -5.67 12.67 -3.70
CA HIS A 260 -4.65 12.10 -2.79
C HIS A 260 -3.35 11.74 -3.48
N ALA A 261 -3.42 11.40 -4.77
CA ALA A 261 -2.37 10.76 -5.54
C ALA A 261 -1.78 11.75 -6.56
N TYR A 262 -0.54 12.20 -6.34
CA TYR A 262 0.11 13.21 -7.20
C TYR A 262 1.33 12.64 -7.93
N GLU A 263 1.31 12.70 -9.26
CA GLU A 263 2.49 12.52 -10.09
C GLU A 263 3.39 13.77 -9.99
N VAL A 264 4.62 13.59 -9.52
CA VAL A 264 5.67 14.64 -9.53
C VAL A 264 6.89 14.12 -10.30
N ARG A 265 7.52 15.02 -11.06
CA ARG A 265 8.78 14.76 -11.79
C ARG A 265 9.96 14.96 -10.83
N GLY A 266 10.91 14.03 -10.81
CA GLY A 266 12.12 14.14 -9.98
C GLY A 266 12.92 15.44 -10.19
N PRO A 267 13.60 15.95 -9.15
CA PRO A 267 14.26 17.26 -9.19
C PRO A 267 15.58 17.25 -9.98
N ALA A 268 15.50 17.75 -11.22
CA ALA A 268 16.60 18.18 -12.11
C ALA A 268 17.55 17.09 -12.66
N GLY A 269 17.91 17.25 -13.94
CA GLY A 269 18.91 16.42 -14.63
C GLY A 269 18.44 15.93 -16.01
N LEU A 270 19.39 15.50 -16.84
CA LEU A 270 19.16 15.02 -18.22
C LEU A 270 18.51 13.61 -18.29
N PHE A 271 18.09 13.06 -17.14
CA PHE A 271 17.68 11.67 -16.95
C PHE A 271 16.47 11.59 -16.02
N SER A 272 15.30 12.06 -16.48
CA SER A 272 14.06 12.11 -15.69
C SER A 272 13.36 10.75 -15.58
N TRP A 273 13.95 9.82 -14.82
CA TRP A 273 13.43 8.45 -14.67
C TRP A 273 12.44 8.28 -13.53
N ASP A 274 12.60 9.03 -12.44
CA ASP A 274 11.76 8.92 -11.26
C ASP A 274 10.57 9.88 -11.33
N TYR A 275 9.47 9.35 -11.85
CA TYR A 275 8.14 9.80 -11.48
C TYR A 275 7.74 9.10 -10.20
N LEU A 276 7.37 9.88 -9.20
CA LEU A 276 7.00 9.42 -7.86
C LEU A 276 5.51 9.71 -7.66
N LEU A 277 4.74 8.70 -7.24
CA LEU A 277 3.34 8.89 -6.85
C LEU A 277 3.24 9.15 -5.35
N PHE A 278 2.92 10.39 -5.00
CA PHE A 278 2.76 10.82 -3.61
C PHE A 278 1.34 10.52 -3.12
N PHE A 279 1.22 9.83 -1.99
CA PHE A 279 -0.03 9.71 -1.25
C PHE A 279 -0.03 10.63 -0.02
N LYS A 280 -1.14 11.35 0.18
CA LYS A 280 -1.33 12.30 1.29
C LYS A 280 -2.35 11.78 2.30
N GLU A 281 -2.07 11.93 3.59
CA GLU A 281 -3.09 11.68 4.62
C GLU A 281 -4.20 12.76 4.57
N PRO A 282 -5.49 12.40 4.58
CA PRO A 282 -6.59 13.35 4.48
C PRO A 282 -7.09 13.93 5.82
N VAL A 283 -6.89 13.25 6.96
CA VAL A 283 -7.51 13.59 8.25
C VAL A 283 -6.60 13.27 9.43
N THR A 284 -6.22 14.29 10.21
CA THR A 284 -5.46 14.13 11.47
C THR A 284 -6.30 13.47 12.57
N THR A 285 -6.12 12.18 12.82
CA THR A 285 -6.47 11.50 14.09
C THR A 285 -5.61 10.26 14.28
N GLN A 286 -5.11 10.01 15.49
CA GLN A 286 -4.39 8.79 15.85
C GLN A 286 -5.22 7.52 15.53
N GLY A 287 -4.54 6.47 15.05
CA GLY A 287 -5.15 5.15 14.83
C GLY A 287 -6.00 4.99 13.56
N TRP A 288 -5.60 5.61 12.44
CA TRP A 288 -6.33 5.46 11.17
C TRP A 288 -5.95 4.19 10.38
N ARG A 289 -6.85 3.73 9.52
CA ARG A 289 -6.65 2.64 8.53
C ARG A 289 -6.86 3.22 7.13
N ALA A 290 -5.95 2.96 6.20
CA ALA A 290 -5.89 3.63 4.91
C ALA A 290 -7.11 3.34 4.00
N GLY A 291 -7.58 4.33 3.22
CA GLY A 291 -8.96 4.32 2.73
C GLY A 291 -9.36 5.15 1.48
N PHE A 292 -9.38 4.56 0.27
CA PHE A 292 -9.93 5.13 -0.98
C PHE A 292 -10.80 4.13 -1.78
N TYR A 293 -11.64 4.63 -2.70
CA TYR A 293 -12.52 3.81 -3.54
C TYR A 293 -11.81 3.29 -4.81
N PRO A 294 -11.87 1.98 -5.12
CA PRO A 294 -11.93 1.53 -6.51
C PRO A 294 -13.35 1.75 -7.05
N ILE A 295 -13.47 2.36 -8.25
CA ILE A 295 -14.71 2.43 -9.04
C ILE A 295 -14.53 1.52 -10.23
#